data_AF-A0A7J7J023-F1
#
_entry.id   AF-A0A7J7J023-F1
#
_cell.length_a   1.000
_cell.length_b   1.000
_cell.length_c   1.000
_cell.angle_alpha   90.00
_cell.angle_beta   90.00
_cell.angle_gamma   90.00
#
_symmetry.space_group_name_H-M   'P 1'
#
loop_
_entity.id
_entity.type
_entity.pdbx_description
1 polymer ?
#
loop_
_entity_poly.entity_id
_entity_poly.type
_entity_poly.pdbx_seq_one_letter_code
_entity_poly.pdbx_strand_id
1 'polypeptide(L)'
;MEEEERKRSEAFAADSERNDKIACMLQKRQEADIRELNKSLNEFRMMHQQPDGRREFDLYDPDYLKKDKPARVHDDDPRLTISGLQKFDGEDLNNKARTKYQHEQLREWSEKQKQEREQADANQREADRLYELKMRELDQRAMELAKAEEDCRRAINIATKDYNKALENETNEKRRLHKQQELDDNHTELANHIYGDILTENPAVAQSAWGPHRVITDRWKGMSPEQIAQIKKTQADQIKETERLRQEEELRNKEWDRQRVAMARAGELLERQQERVRKEMNKQQAIDNLRLGQEQKSTKTSFIMRSTPTRPPRLTSCSSTRPADKVDITKFLCKLA
;
A
#
# COMPACT_ATOMS: atom_id res chain seq x y z
N MET A 1 -35.15 -31.77 217.72
CA MET A 1 -33.80 -31.72 217.13
C MET A 1 -33.59 -32.80 216.07
N GLU A 2 -33.15 -34.05 216.35
CA GLU A 2 -32.82 -35.03 215.28
C GLU A 2 -33.94 -35.22 214.22
N GLU A 3 -35.19 -35.41 214.65
CA GLU A 3 -36.36 -35.51 213.76
C GLU A 3 -36.59 -34.27 212.87
N GLU A 4 -36.20 -33.08 213.33
CA GLU A 4 -36.39 -31.82 212.60
C GLU A 4 -35.25 -31.59 211.61
N GLU A 5 -34.01 -31.95 211.97
CA GLU A 5 -32.91 -31.97 211.01
C GLU A 5 -33.13 -33.02 209.92
N ARG A 6 -33.68 -34.20 210.25
CA ARG A 6 -34.05 -35.22 209.26
C ARG A 6 -35.14 -34.72 208.31
N LYS A 7 -36.21 -34.10 208.82
CA LYS A 7 -37.25 -33.47 207.97
C LYS A 7 -36.70 -32.33 207.11
N ARG A 8 -35.69 -31.60 207.61
CA ARG A 8 -35.02 -30.52 206.87
C ARG A 8 -34.10 -31.05 205.77
N SER A 9 -33.36 -32.15 206.00
CA SER A 9 -32.54 -32.79 204.97
C SER A 9 -33.39 -33.54 203.94
N GLU A 10 -34.48 -34.19 204.35
CA GLU A 10 -35.53 -34.73 203.46
C GLU A 10 -36.10 -33.63 202.54
N ALA A 11 -36.41 -32.44 203.09
CA ALA A 11 -36.90 -31.31 202.30
C ALA A 11 -35.85 -30.74 201.32
N PHE A 12 -34.59 -30.61 201.73
CA PHE A 12 -33.52 -30.19 200.83
C PHE A 12 -33.21 -31.22 199.74
N ALA A 13 -33.27 -32.52 200.05
CA ALA A 13 -33.13 -33.57 199.05
C ALA A 13 -34.28 -33.53 198.02
N ALA A 14 -35.52 -33.33 198.49
CA ALA A 14 -36.68 -33.19 197.60
C ALA A 14 -36.61 -31.97 196.67
N ASP A 15 -36.09 -30.83 197.15
CA ASP A 15 -35.88 -29.66 196.27
C ASP A 15 -34.65 -29.83 195.36
N SER A 16 -33.59 -30.53 195.80
CA SER A 16 -32.48 -30.93 194.90
C SER A 16 -32.99 -31.80 193.75
N GLU A 17 -33.74 -32.87 194.05
CA GLU A 17 -34.39 -33.71 193.04
C GLU A 17 -35.28 -32.90 192.09
N ARG A 18 -35.99 -31.89 192.60
CA ARG A 18 -36.84 -31.00 191.81
C ARG A 18 -36.01 -30.11 190.88
N ASN A 19 -34.91 -29.54 191.38
CA ASN A 19 -34.01 -28.70 190.60
C ASN A 19 -33.26 -29.52 189.53
N ASP A 20 -32.85 -30.76 189.83
CA ASP A 20 -32.28 -31.69 188.84
C ASP A 20 -33.31 -32.06 187.75
N LYS A 21 -34.57 -32.33 188.13
CA LYS A 21 -35.66 -32.57 187.16
C LYS A 21 -35.92 -31.34 186.28
N ILE A 22 -35.82 -30.12 186.82
CA ILE A 22 -35.91 -28.87 186.06
C ILE A 22 -34.70 -28.72 185.11
N ALA A 23 -33.48 -28.99 185.60
CA ALA A 23 -32.26 -28.92 184.79
C ALA A 23 -32.29 -29.90 183.59
N CYS A 24 -32.70 -31.16 183.80
CA CYS A 24 -32.88 -32.12 182.73
C CYS A 24 -33.97 -31.72 181.72
N MET A 25 -35.04 -31.04 182.15
CA MET A 25 -36.08 -30.53 181.25
C MET A 25 -35.60 -29.32 180.44
N LEU A 26 -34.82 -28.42 181.04
CA LEU A 26 -34.18 -27.31 180.34
C LEU A 26 -33.12 -27.80 179.33
N GLN A 27 -32.30 -28.77 179.71
CA GLN A 27 -31.33 -29.40 178.80
C GLN A 27 -32.03 -30.05 177.60
N LYS A 28 -33.07 -30.87 177.81
CA LYS A 28 -33.85 -31.48 176.71
C LYS A 28 -34.47 -30.46 175.77
N ARG A 29 -34.92 -29.31 176.30
CA ARG A 29 -35.41 -28.20 175.49
C ARG A 29 -34.29 -27.57 174.68
N GLN A 30 -33.15 -27.27 175.30
CA GLN A 30 -31.97 -26.73 174.62
C GLN A 30 -31.46 -27.67 173.51
N GLU A 31 -31.43 -28.99 173.74
CA GLU A 31 -31.08 -30.00 172.74
C GLU A 31 -32.06 -30.03 171.56
N ALA A 32 -33.36 -29.81 171.81
CA ALA A 32 -34.37 -29.71 170.76
C ALA A 32 -34.24 -28.39 169.96
N ASP A 33 -34.07 -27.27 170.65
CA ASP A 33 -33.89 -25.94 170.03
C ASP A 33 -32.60 -25.91 169.17
N ILE A 34 -31.50 -26.52 169.65
CA ILE A 34 -30.26 -26.71 168.87
C ILE A 34 -30.50 -27.62 167.65
N ARG A 35 -31.33 -28.66 167.76
CA ARG A 35 -31.64 -29.56 166.64
C ARG A 35 -32.44 -28.85 165.56
N GLU A 36 -33.45 -28.07 165.91
CA GLU A 36 -34.26 -27.32 164.94
C GLU A 36 -33.48 -26.15 164.31
N LEU A 37 -32.59 -25.51 165.07
CA LEU A 37 -31.66 -24.53 164.52
C LEU A 37 -30.70 -25.16 163.50
N ASN A 38 -30.11 -26.33 163.78
CA ASN A 38 -29.25 -27.02 162.82
C ASN A 38 -30.02 -27.53 161.59
N LYS A 39 -31.27 -27.96 161.76
CA LYS A 39 -32.16 -28.36 160.67
C LYS A 39 -32.46 -27.17 159.75
N SER A 40 -32.96 -26.06 160.28
CA SER A 40 -33.26 -24.84 159.50
C SER A 40 -32.03 -24.21 158.85
N LEU A 41 -30.85 -24.28 159.49
CA LEU A 41 -29.57 -23.85 158.90
C LEU A 41 -29.18 -24.75 157.71
N ASN A 42 -29.37 -26.07 157.81
CA ASN A 42 -29.09 -26.98 156.69
C ASN A 42 -30.14 -26.87 155.56
N GLU A 43 -31.41 -26.59 155.89
CA GLU A 43 -32.43 -26.20 154.90
C GLU A 43 -32.01 -24.92 154.17
N PHE A 44 -31.57 -23.88 154.90
CA PHE A 44 -31.08 -22.63 154.30
C PHE A 44 -29.85 -22.85 153.40
N ARG A 45 -28.90 -23.71 153.79
CA ARG A 45 -27.77 -24.12 152.94
C ARG A 45 -28.24 -24.79 151.65
N MET A 46 -29.15 -25.75 151.76
CA MET A 46 -29.68 -26.51 150.63
C MET A 46 -30.52 -25.65 149.67
N MET A 47 -31.17 -24.59 150.15
CA MET A 47 -32.00 -23.71 149.33
C MET A 47 -31.24 -22.49 148.76
N HIS A 48 -30.19 -22.01 149.43
CA HIS A 48 -29.55 -20.72 149.11
C HIS A 48 -28.01 -20.73 148.99
N GLN A 49 -27.34 -21.86 149.23
CA GLN A 49 -25.87 -21.96 149.16
C GLN A 49 -25.37 -23.04 148.17
N GLN A 50 -26.23 -23.44 147.23
CA GLN A 50 -25.88 -24.41 146.19
C GLN A 50 -24.81 -23.85 145.23
N PRO A 51 -23.94 -24.71 144.63
CA PRO A 51 -22.92 -24.28 143.67
C PRO A 51 -23.50 -23.50 142.50
N ASP A 52 -24.61 -23.99 141.94
CA ASP A 52 -25.34 -23.47 140.79
C ASP A 52 -25.88 -22.05 141.01
N GLY A 53 -26.07 -21.64 142.27
CA GLY A 53 -26.56 -20.31 142.65
C GLY A 53 -25.45 -19.27 142.81
N ARG A 54 -24.19 -19.60 142.53
CA ARG A 54 -23.06 -18.67 142.63
C ARG A 54 -23.00 -17.75 141.43
N ARG A 55 -22.58 -16.50 141.65
CA ARG A 55 -22.43 -15.47 140.61
C ARG A 55 -21.46 -15.89 139.51
N GLU A 56 -20.45 -16.66 139.87
CA GLU A 56 -19.38 -17.16 139.01
C GLU A 56 -19.54 -18.65 138.61
N PHE A 57 -20.72 -19.24 138.78
CA PHE A 57 -20.96 -20.64 138.40
C PHE A 57 -20.80 -20.86 136.88
N ASP A 58 -21.11 -19.86 136.06
CA ASP A 58 -20.89 -19.88 134.61
C ASP A 58 -19.42 -20.16 134.23
N LEU A 59 -18.45 -19.68 135.02
CA LEU A 59 -17.02 -19.93 134.84
C LEU A 59 -16.55 -21.30 135.36
N TYR A 60 -17.35 -21.98 136.19
CA TYR A 60 -17.01 -23.26 136.82
C TYR A 60 -17.93 -24.42 136.39
N ASP A 61 -18.89 -24.16 135.50
CA ASP A 61 -19.85 -25.12 134.95
C ASP A 61 -19.10 -26.22 134.16
N PRO A 62 -19.15 -27.49 134.59
CA PRO A 62 -18.42 -28.58 133.92
C PRO A 62 -18.93 -28.87 132.50
N ASP A 63 -20.12 -28.36 132.14
CA ASP A 63 -20.70 -28.45 130.81
C ASP A 63 -20.58 -27.14 130.00
N TYR A 64 -19.85 -26.11 130.48
CA TYR A 64 -19.68 -24.82 129.78
C TYR A 64 -19.33 -25.00 128.29
N LEU A 65 -18.30 -25.79 127.99
CA LEU A 65 -17.82 -26.05 126.62
C LEU A 65 -18.81 -26.84 125.74
N LYS A 66 -19.88 -27.40 126.31
CA LYS A 66 -20.99 -28.05 125.57
C LYS A 66 -22.17 -27.10 125.34
N LYS A 67 -22.27 -26.04 126.15
CA LYS A 67 -23.31 -25.00 126.10
C LYS A 67 -22.89 -23.81 125.23
N ASP A 68 -21.60 -23.53 125.17
CA ASP A 68 -21.00 -22.51 124.31
C ASP A 68 -21.14 -22.85 122.81
N LYS A 69 -21.07 -21.83 121.96
CA LYS A 69 -21.26 -21.93 120.50
C LYS A 69 -19.95 -21.66 119.76
N PRO A 70 -19.68 -22.33 118.62
CA PRO A 70 -18.55 -22.00 117.77
C PRO A 70 -18.46 -20.50 117.44
N ALA A 71 -17.23 -19.98 117.40
CA ALA A 71 -16.94 -18.57 117.16
C ALA A 71 -17.50 -18.08 115.81
N ARG A 72 -17.49 -18.94 114.79
CA ARG A 72 -18.17 -18.78 113.48
C ARG A 72 -19.03 -20.02 113.25
N VAL A 73 -20.35 -19.83 113.06
CA VAL A 73 -21.33 -20.92 112.83
C VAL A 73 -21.74 -21.01 111.36
N HIS A 74 -21.83 -19.87 110.68
CA HIS A 74 -22.06 -19.74 109.25
C HIS A 74 -21.29 -18.52 108.74
N ASP A 75 -21.07 -18.42 107.43
CA ASP A 75 -20.34 -17.28 106.84
C ASP A 75 -21.10 -15.97 106.99
N ASP A 76 -22.43 -16.02 107.06
CA ASP A 76 -23.33 -14.87 107.26
C ASP A 76 -23.90 -14.79 108.69
N ASP A 77 -23.17 -15.31 109.68
CA ASP A 77 -23.52 -15.17 111.09
C ASP A 77 -23.39 -13.69 111.54
N PRO A 78 -24.49 -13.01 111.95
CA PRO A 78 -24.48 -11.58 112.22
C PRO A 78 -23.70 -11.19 113.49
N ARG A 79 -23.20 -12.17 114.26
CA ARG A 79 -22.27 -11.93 115.37
C ARG A 79 -20.85 -11.57 114.87
N LEU A 80 -20.53 -11.88 113.62
CA LEU A 80 -19.19 -11.73 113.04
C LEU A 80 -18.93 -10.29 112.58
N THR A 81 -18.54 -9.44 113.53
CA THR A 81 -18.05 -8.10 113.22
C THR A 81 -16.59 -8.11 112.74
N ILE A 82 -16.19 -7.08 112.00
CA ILE A 82 -14.82 -6.91 111.47
C ILE A 82 -13.76 -7.02 112.60
N SER A 83 -14.07 -6.46 113.77
CA SER A 83 -13.19 -6.51 114.96
C SER A 83 -13.01 -7.91 115.55
N GLY A 84 -13.89 -8.87 115.23
CA GLY A 84 -13.82 -10.25 115.74
C GLY A 84 -12.79 -11.15 115.04
N LEU A 85 -12.25 -10.72 113.88
CA LEU A 85 -11.22 -11.44 113.11
C LEU A 85 -11.56 -12.90 112.73
N GLN A 86 -12.86 -13.26 112.71
CA GLN A 86 -13.35 -14.61 112.36
C GLN A 86 -13.75 -14.75 110.88
N LYS A 87 -13.89 -13.65 110.15
CA LYS A 87 -14.22 -13.56 108.71
C LYS A 87 -13.36 -12.48 108.08
N PHE A 88 -12.83 -12.74 106.89
CA PHE A 88 -12.01 -11.80 106.13
C PHE A 88 -12.49 -11.78 104.68
N ASP A 89 -12.69 -10.60 104.09
CA ASP A 89 -13.23 -10.49 102.72
C ASP A 89 -12.24 -10.94 101.62
N GLY A 90 -10.99 -11.24 102.00
CA GLY A 90 -10.02 -11.93 101.14
C GLY A 90 -10.20 -13.46 101.11
N GLU A 91 -11.06 -14.04 101.96
CA GLU A 91 -11.41 -15.46 101.96
C GLU A 91 -12.41 -15.76 100.84
N ASP A 92 -11.90 -15.87 99.61
CA ASP A 92 -12.71 -16.09 98.41
C ASP A 92 -13.22 -17.54 98.30
N LEU A 93 -14.32 -17.82 99.00
CA LEU A 93 -15.05 -19.08 98.93
C LEU A 93 -15.54 -19.43 97.51
N ASN A 94 -15.74 -18.41 96.65
CA ASN A 94 -16.28 -18.55 95.30
C ASN A 94 -15.18 -18.74 94.21
N ASN A 95 -13.90 -18.80 94.61
CA ASN A 95 -12.74 -18.89 93.74
C ASN A 95 -12.88 -19.97 92.65
N LYS A 96 -13.37 -21.16 93.02
CA LYS A 96 -13.56 -22.30 92.11
C LYS A 96 -14.56 -21.99 90.99
N ALA A 97 -15.67 -21.32 91.30
CA ALA A 97 -16.67 -20.97 90.29
C ALA A 97 -16.19 -19.84 89.37
N ARG A 98 -15.52 -18.81 89.91
CA ARG A 98 -14.89 -17.77 89.10
C ARG A 98 -13.85 -18.36 88.14
N THR A 99 -12.99 -19.25 88.64
CA THR A 99 -11.96 -19.93 87.85
C THR A 99 -12.58 -20.79 86.73
N LYS A 100 -13.66 -21.54 87.02
CA LYS A 100 -14.42 -22.28 86.00
C LYS A 100 -14.98 -21.34 84.91
N TYR A 101 -15.61 -20.23 85.30
CA TYR A 101 -16.17 -19.26 84.36
C TYR A 101 -15.10 -18.52 83.52
N GLN A 102 -13.89 -18.31 84.08
CA GLN A 102 -12.74 -17.79 83.35
C GLN A 102 -12.20 -18.81 82.31
N HIS A 103 -12.13 -20.09 82.66
CA HIS A 103 -11.78 -21.15 81.70
C HIS A 103 -12.83 -21.31 80.59
N GLU A 104 -14.12 -21.17 80.90
CA GLU A 104 -15.21 -21.24 79.93
C GLU A 104 -15.14 -20.09 78.91
N GLN A 105 -14.97 -18.84 79.38
CA GLN A 105 -14.73 -17.68 78.49
C GLN A 105 -13.46 -17.85 77.64
N LEU A 106 -12.34 -18.25 78.24
CA LEU A 106 -11.08 -18.44 77.52
C LEU A 106 -11.20 -19.50 76.41
N ARG A 107 -11.94 -20.59 76.69
CA ARG A 107 -12.25 -21.63 75.70
C ARG A 107 -13.10 -21.07 74.55
N GLU A 108 -14.16 -20.32 74.85
CA GLU A 108 -14.99 -19.71 73.80
C GLU A 108 -14.22 -18.72 72.93
N TRP A 109 -13.39 -17.86 73.53
CA TRP A 109 -12.57 -16.91 72.78
C TRP A 109 -11.52 -17.61 71.91
N SER A 110 -10.89 -18.66 72.44
CA SER A 110 -9.92 -19.47 71.70
C SER A 110 -10.56 -20.20 70.51
N GLU A 111 -11.75 -20.77 70.69
CA GLU A 111 -12.47 -21.45 69.60
C GLU A 111 -12.98 -20.45 68.55
N LYS A 112 -13.48 -19.27 68.94
CA LYS A 112 -13.87 -18.19 68.01
C LYS A 112 -12.66 -17.70 67.20
N GLN A 113 -11.54 -17.37 67.84
CA GLN A 113 -10.31 -16.93 67.16
C GLN A 113 -9.77 -18.00 66.19
N LYS A 114 -9.85 -19.28 66.57
CA LYS A 114 -9.49 -20.40 65.69
C LYS A 114 -10.41 -20.45 64.46
N GLN A 115 -11.72 -20.38 64.64
CA GLN A 115 -12.70 -20.42 63.54
C GLN A 115 -12.57 -19.21 62.60
N GLU A 116 -12.36 -18.01 63.15
CA GLU A 116 -12.09 -16.80 62.36
C GLU A 116 -10.82 -16.95 61.51
N ARG A 117 -9.74 -17.52 62.05
CA ARG A 117 -8.51 -17.79 61.30
C ARG A 117 -8.71 -18.89 60.25
N GLU A 118 -9.37 -20.00 60.58
CA GLU A 118 -9.64 -21.09 59.65
C GLU A 118 -10.54 -20.63 58.49
N GLN A 119 -11.50 -19.73 58.74
CA GLN A 119 -12.31 -19.09 57.69
C GLN A 119 -11.48 -18.09 56.86
N ALA A 120 -10.58 -17.32 57.47
CA ALA A 120 -9.69 -16.41 56.75
C ALA A 120 -8.72 -17.17 55.82
N ASP A 121 -8.08 -18.24 56.34
CA ASP A 121 -7.22 -19.14 55.56
C ASP A 121 -7.99 -19.79 54.40
N ALA A 122 -9.24 -20.20 54.61
CA ALA A 122 -10.08 -20.78 53.56
C ALA A 122 -10.47 -19.75 52.49
N ASN A 123 -10.86 -18.53 52.91
CA ASN A 123 -11.19 -17.43 52.01
C ASN A 123 -9.97 -17.04 51.16
N GLN A 124 -8.78 -16.97 51.76
CA GLN A 124 -7.55 -16.67 51.03
C GLN A 124 -7.22 -17.77 50.01
N ARG A 125 -7.28 -19.05 50.40
CA ARG A 125 -6.99 -20.17 49.48
C ARG A 125 -7.93 -20.21 48.27
N GLU A 126 -9.21 -19.87 48.43
CA GLU A 126 -10.13 -19.79 47.30
C GLU A 126 -9.86 -18.55 46.43
N ALA A 127 -9.49 -17.40 47.02
CA ALA A 127 -9.07 -16.22 46.27
C ALA A 127 -7.78 -16.49 45.46
N ASP A 128 -6.76 -17.11 46.06
CA ASP A 128 -5.51 -17.51 45.40
C ASP A 128 -5.79 -18.51 44.26
N ARG A 129 -6.66 -19.49 44.49
CA ARG A 129 -7.10 -20.48 43.48
C ARG A 129 -7.87 -19.84 42.30
N LEU A 130 -8.74 -18.87 42.58
CA LEU A 130 -9.46 -18.12 41.55
C LEU A 130 -8.50 -17.21 40.75
N TYR A 131 -7.50 -16.63 41.42
CA TYR A 131 -6.43 -15.87 40.77
C TYR A 131 -5.58 -16.76 39.85
N GLU A 132 -5.13 -17.93 40.33
CA GLU A 132 -4.42 -18.92 39.51
C GLU A 132 -5.22 -19.34 38.28
N LEU A 133 -6.52 -19.64 38.45
CA LEU A 133 -7.40 -20.01 37.35
C LEU A 133 -7.50 -18.88 36.32
N LYS A 134 -7.60 -17.62 36.78
CA LYS A 134 -7.67 -16.46 35.90
C LYS A 134 -6.34 -16.19 35.17
N MET A 135 -5.19 -16.38 35.81
CA MET A 135 -3.90 -16.27 35.13
C MET A 135 -3.78 -17.32 34.01
N ARG A 136 -4.15 -18.58 34.28
CA ARG A 136 -4.14 -19.65 33.27
C ARG A 136 -5.08 -19.36 32.08
N GLU A 137 -6.26 -18.77 32.33
CA GLU A 137 -7.18 -18.32 31.27
C GLU A 137 -6.56 -17.21 30.41
N LEU A 138 -5.88 -16.24 31.02
CA LEU A 138 -5.21 -15.15 30.33
C LEU A 138 -4.01 -15.62 29.51
N ASP A 139 -3.20 -16.54 30.04
CA ASP A 139 -2.07 -17.15 29.32
C ASP A 139 -2.54 -17.96 28.10
N GLN A 140 -3.59 -18.76 28.26
CA GLN A 140 -4.22 -19.50 27.15
C GLN A 140 -4.71 -18.53 26.06
N ARG A 141 -5.45 -17.50 26.45
CA ARG A 141 -5.95 -16.47 25.53
C ARG A 141 -4.83 -15.69 24.84
N ALA A 142 -3.72 -15.44 25.52
CA ALA A 142 -2.54 -14.80 24.93
C ALA A 142 -1.88 -15.69 23.86
N MET A 143 -1.75 -16.99 24.12
CA MET A 143 -1.25 -17.96 23.13
C MET A 143 -2.19 -18.09 21.92
N GLU A 144 -3.49 -18.13 22.14
CA GLU A 144 -4.50 -18.15 21.06
C GLU A 144 -4.43 -16.90 20.17
N LEU A 145 -4.34 -15.71 20.78
CA LEU A 145 -4.21 -14.44 20.06
C LEU A 145 -2.89 -14.34 19.28
N ALA A 146 -1.77 -14.75 19.88
CA ALA A 146 -0.47 -14.75 19.20
C ALA A 146 -0.47 -15.70 17.98
N LYS A 147 -1.06 -16.89 18.11
CA LYS A 147 -1.23 -17.82 16.99
C LYS A 147 -2.14 -17.25 15.91
N ALA A 148 -3.27 -16.65 16.28
CA ALA A 148 -4.19 -16.02 15.33
C ALA A 148 -3.53 -14.85 14.58
N GLU A 149 -2.65 -14.08 15.24
CA GLU A 149 -1.87 -13.04 14.56
C GLU A 149 -0.86 -13.64 13.57
N GLU A 150 -0.15 -14.71 13.94
CA GLU A 150 0.80 -15.39 13.04
C GLU A 150 0.09 -16.01 11.83
N ASP A 151 -1.04 -16.70 12.04
CA ASP A 151 -1.86 -17.29 10.98
C ASP A 151 -2.41 -16.21 10.02
N CYS A 152 -2.89 -15.07 10.54
CA CYS A 152 -3.29 -13.91 9.74
C CYS A 152 -2.12 -13.31 8.96
N ARG A 153 -0.96 -13.10 9.59
CA ARG A 153 0.26 -12.59 8.94
C ARG A 153 0.73 -13.53 7.83
N ARG A 154 0.65 -14.85 8.05
CA ARG A 154 0.97 -15.87 7.04
C ARG A 154 0.01 -15.82 5.86
N ALA A 155 -1.30 -15.67 6.11
CA ALA A 155 -2.32 -15.53 5.08
C ALA A 155 -2.12 -14.26 4.22
N ILE A 156 -1.83 -13.11 4.85
CA ILE A 156 -1.52 -11.86 4.14
C ILE A 156 -0.28 -12.04 3.26
N ASN A 157 0.80 -12.61 3.78
CA ASN A 157 2.03 -12.86 3.01
C ASN A 157 1.81 -13.79 1.81
N ILE A 158 0.97 -14.83 1.95
CA ILE A 158 0.59 -15.71 0.83
C ILE A 158 -0.22 -14.94 -0.22
N ALA A 159 -1.26 -14.22 0.19
CA ALA A 159 -2.08 -13.42 -0.73
C ALA A 159 -1.27 -12.36 -1.48
N THR A 160 -0.34 -11.66 -0.81
CA THR A 160 0.57 -10.70 -1.43
C THR A 160 1.53 -11.37 -2.42
N LYS A 161 2.09 -12.53 -2.07
CA LYS A 161 2.95 -13.31 -2.98
C LYS A 161 2.20 -13.74 -4.25
N ASP A 162 0.99 -14.26 -4.10
CA ASP A 162 0.21 -14.78 -5.23
C ASP A 162 -0.33 -13.63 -6.10
N TYR A 163 -0.69 -12.48 -5.51
CA TYR A 163 -0.98 -11.24 -6.25
C TYR A 163 0.23 -10.74 -7.05
N ASN A 164 1.41 -10.67 -6.43
CA ASN A 164 2.64 -10.24 -7.12
C ASN A 164 3.00 -11.18 -8.29
N LYS A 165 2.80 -12.49 -8.13
CA LYS A 165 2.97 -13.49 -9.19
C LYS A 165 1.96 -13.33 -10.32
N ALA A 166 0.70 -13.02 -10.01
CA ALA A 166 -0.32 -12.73 -11.03
C ALA A 166 0.03 -11.46 -11.82
N LEU A 167 0.48 -10.40 -11.13
CA LEU A 167 0.92 -9.14 -11.74
C LEU A 167 2.19 -9.32 -12.61
N GLU A 168 3.14 -10.16 -12.19
CA GLU A 168 4.30 -10.54 -12.99
C GLU A 168 3.88 -11.25 -14.28
N ASN A 169 2.98 -12.25 -14.19
CA ASN A 169 2.43 -12.94 -15.35
C ASN A 169 1.72 -11.98 -16.31
N GLU A 170 0.83 -11.12 -15.81
CA GLU A 170 0.11 -10.12 -16.62
C GLU A 170 1.09 -9.15 -17.32
N THR A 171 2.14 -8.71 -16.61
CA THR A 171 3.18 -7.84 -17.16
C THR A 171 3.99 -8.53 -18.26
N ASN A 172 4.30 -9.82 -18.09
CA ASN A 172 5.04 -10.60 -19.08
C ASN A 172 4.18 -10.95 -20.31
N GLU A 173 2.88 -11.24 -20.14
CA GLU A 173 1.94 -11.38 -21.25
C GLU A 173 1.80 -10.08 -22.04
N LYS A 174 1.62 -8.93 -21.37
CA LYS A 174 1.60 -7.60 -22.02
C LYS A 174 2.89 -7.32 -22.80
N ARG A 175 4.06 -7.65 -22.24
CA ARG A 175 5.35 -7.53 -22.94
C ARG A 175 5.43 -8.44 -24.17
N ARG A 176 4.92 -9.67 -24.11
CA ARG A 176 4.88 -10.57 -25.29
C ARG A 176 3.97 -10.01 -26.38
N LEU A 177 2.78 -9.53 -26.01
CA LEU A 177 1.84 -8.93 -26.96
C LEU A 177 2.39 -7.65 -27.59
N HIS A 178 2.98 -6.74 -26.80
CA HIS A 178 3.65 -5.55 -27.32
C HIS A 178 4.78 -5.91 -28.30
N LYS A 179 5.64 -6.86 -27.93
CA LYS A 179 6.72 -7.32 -28.82
C LYS A 179 6.21 -7.99 -30.10
N GLN A 180 5.05 -8.65 -30.04
CA GLN A 180 4.41 -9.21 -31.23
C GLN A 180 3.86 -8.08 -32.13
N GLN A 181 3.18 -7.08 -31.55
CA GLN A 181 2.70 -5.90 -32.27
C GLN A 181 3.88 -5.14 -32.92
N GLU A 182 4.97 -4.91 -32.21
CA GLU A 182 6.19 -4.31 -32.77
C GLU A 182 6.72 -5.13 -33.97
N LEU A 183 6.71 -6.47 -33.91
CA LEU A 183 7.16 -7.31 -35.03
C LEU A 183 6.19 -7.27 -36.23
N ASP A 184 4.89 -7.27 -35.98
CA ASP A 184 3.84 -7.19 -37.01
C ASP A 184 3.82 -5.79 -37.68
N ASP A 185 4.04 -4.73 -36.91
CA ASP A 185 4.19 -3.34 -37.39
C ASP A 185 5.47 -3.17 -38.21
N ASN A 186 6.62 -3.66 -37.72
CA ASN A 186 7.89 -3.65 -38.48
C ASN A 186 7.78 -4.47 -39.78
N HIS A 187 7.06 -5.59 -39.76
CA HIS A 187 6.78 -6.37 -40.98
C HIS A 187 5.90 -5.59 -41.96
N THR A 188 4.90 -4.89 -41.44
CA THR A 188 3.99 -4.04 -42.24
C THR A 188 4.71 -2.85 -42.85
N GLU A 189 5.60 -2.17 -42.11
CA GLU A 189 6.48 -1.11 -42.63
C GLU A 189 7.39 -1.64 -43.75
N LEU A 190 8.06 -2.77 -43.51
CA LEU A 190 8.94 -3.41 -44.49
C LEU A 190 8.19 -3.86 -45.75
N ALA A 191 6.97 -4.40 -45.61
CA ALA A 191 6.10 -4.73 -46.74
C ALA A 191 5.65 -3.47 -47.51
N ASN A 192 5.24 -2.40 -46.80
CA ASN A 192 4.86 -1.12 -47.40
C ASN A 192 6.02 -0.47 -48.16
N HIS A 193 7.27 -0.63 -47.71
CA HIS A 193 8.44 -0.20 -48.46
C HIS A 193 8.69 -1.07 -49.70
N ILE A 194 8.70 -2.41 -49.56
CA ILE A 194 8.97 -3.35 -50.67
C ILE A 194 7.94 -3.24 -51.79
N TYR A 195 6.65 -3.15 -51.45
CA TYR A 195 5.54 -3.09 -52.41
C TYR A 195 5.11 -1.66 -52.76
N GLY A 196 5.67 -0.64 -52.10
CA GLY A 196 5.35 0.76 -52.37
C GLY A 196 5.90 1.27 -53.70
N ASP A 197 5.26 2.31 -54.25
CA ASP A 197 5.57 2.88 -55.57
C ASP A 197 6.98 3.48 -55.73
N ILE A 198 7.70 3.62 -54.61
CA ILE A 198 9.08 4.10 -54.57
C ILE A 198 10.03 2.97 -54.99
N LEU A 199 10.00 1.82 -54.31
CA LEU A 199 10.92 0.70 -54.60
C LEU A 199 10.45 -0.21 -55.75
N THR A 200 9.15 -0.31 -55.99
CA THR A 200 8.59 -1.00 -57.18
C THR A 200 8.71 -0.17 -58.47
N GLU A 201 9.16 1.08 -58.34
CA GLU A 201 9.19 2.11 -59.37
C GLU A 201 7.88 2.34 -60.17
N ASN A 202 6.73 1.89 -59.69
CA ASN A 202 5.43 1.89 -60.38
C ASN A 202 5.18 3.12 -61.31
N PRO A 203 5.03 2.93 -62.64
CA PRO A 203 4.82 4.02 -63.58
C PRO A 203 3.40 4.63 -63.51
N ALA A 204 2.43 3.96 -62.89
CA ALA A 204 1.07 4.49 -62.76
C ALA A 204 1.00 5.78 -61.93
N VAL A 205 1.93 5.98 -61.00
CA VAL A 205 2.05 7.19 -60.16
C VAL A 205 2.35 8.46 -60.96
N ALA A 206 2.80 8.33 -62.21
CA ALA A 206 2.98 9.46 -63.10
C ALA A 206 1.64 10.01 -63.65
N GLN A 207 0.55 9.24 -63.63
CA GLN A 207 -0.73 9.65 -64.22
C GLN A 207 -1.37 10.82 -63.46
N SER A 208 -1.78 11.87 -64.17
CA SER A 208 -2.46 13.01 -63.54
C SER A 208 -3.94 12.75 -63.28
N ALA A 209 -4.41 13.08 -62.07
CA ALA A 209 -5.84 13.12 -61.75
C ALA A 209 -6.66 14.06 -62.66
N TRP A 210 -6.00 14.98 -63.37
CA TRP A 210 -6.62 15.89 -64.35
C TRP A 210 -6.76 15.27 -65.76
N GLY A 211 -6.45 13.98 -65.92
CA GLY A 211 -6.84 13.15 -67.06
C GLY A 211 -5.66 12.47 -67.79
N PRO A 212 -5.91 11.39 -68.56
CA PRO A 212 -4.86 10.48 -69.05
C PRO A 212 -3.83 11.10 -70.03
N HIS A 213 -4.12 12.28 -70.56
CA HIS A 213 -3.21 13.02 -71.46
C HIS A 213 -2.20 13.89 -70.70
N ARG A 214 -2.33 14.02 -69.37
CA ARG A 214 -1.42 14.75 -68.49
C ARG A 214 -0.65 13.79 -67.60
N VAL A 215 0.64 14.06 -67.47
CA VAL A 215 1.57 13.30 -66.63
C VAL A 215 2.21 14.27 -65.63
N ILE A 216 2.43 13.80 -64.41
CA ILE A 216 2.96 14.57 -63.28
C ILE A 216 4.48 14.68 -63.46
N THR A 217 4.98 15.89 -63.67
CA THR A 217 6.35 16.16 -64.15
C THR A 217 7.44 15.63 -63.21
N ASP A 218 7.26 15.76 -61.90
CA ASP A 218 8.16 15.25 -60.84
C ASP A 218 8.19 13.71 -60.75
N ARG A 219 7.22 13.03 -61.37
CA ARG A 219 7.03 11.57 -61.31
C ARG A 219 7.18 10.89 -62.66
N TRP A 220 7.63 11.59 -63.70
CA TRP A 220 7.83 11.04 -65.04
C TRP A 220 9.03 10.05 -65.05
N LYS A 221 8.78 8.77 -65.33
CA LYS A 221 9.80 7.70 -65.36
C LYS A 221 10.13 7.18 -66.77
N GLY A 222 9.71 7.88 -67.82
CA GLY A 222 9.89 7.48 -69.23
C GLY A 222 8.58 7.23 -69.97
N MET A 223 8.68 6.87 -71.24
CA MET A 223 7.55 6.42 -72.06
C MET A 223 7.26 4.93 -71.82
N SER A 224 6.00 4.51 -71.97
CA SER A 224 5.64 3.10 -71.80
C SER A 224 6.27 2.23 -72.91
N PRO A 225 6.50 0.91 -72.66
CA PRO A 225 7.00 0.00 -73.70
C PRO A 225 6.15 -0.01 -74.97
N GLU A 226 4.83 0.18 -74.82
CA GLU A 226 3.87 0.28 -75.93
C GLU A 226 4.06 1.57 -76.75
N GLN A 227 4.23 2.71 -76.09
CA GLN A 227 4.54 3.99 -76.75
C GLN A 227 5.88 3.92 -77.49
N ILE A 228 6.90 3.30 -76.88
CA ILE A 228 8.21 3.09 -77.51
C ILE A 228 8.09 2.14 -78.72
N ALA A 229 7.27 1.08 -78.64
CA ALA A 229 6.99 0.20 -79.75
C ALA A 229 6.22 0.92 -80.89
N GLN A 230 5.27 1.79 -80.55
CA GLN A 230 4.54 2.62 -81.51
C GLN A 230 5.49 3.61 -82.22
N ILE A 231 6.39 4.28 -81.50
CA ILE A 231 7.40 5.17 -82.09
C ILE A 231 8.33 4.38 -83.03
N LYS A 232 8.82 3.21 -82.62
CA LYS A 232 9.65 2.33 -83.48
C LYS A 232 8.91 1.90 -84.74
N LYS A 233 7.60 1.61 -84.65
CA LYS A 233 6.76 1.30 -85.82
C LYS A 233 6.66 2.52 -86.76
N THR A 234 6.33 3.70 -86.23
CA THR A 234 6.26 4.94 -87.01
C THR A 234 7.60 5.27 -87.69
N GLN A 235 8.73 5.06 -87.02
CA GLN A 235 10.06 5.22 -87.61
C GLN A 235 10.32 4.21 -88.73
N ALA A 236 9.95 2.94 -88.55
CA ALA A 236 10.08 1.93 -89.60
C ALA A 236 9.21 2.24 -90.83
N ASP A 237 8.02 2.82 -90.63
CA ASP A 237 7.14 3.23 -91.72
C ASP A 237 7.63 4.54 -92.39
N GLN A 238 8.21 5.48 -91.63
CA GLN A 238 8.90 6.67 -92.17
C GLN A 238 10.12 6.31 -93.04
N ILE A 239 10.89 5.29 -92.65
CA ILE A 239 12.03 4.79 -93.45
C ILE A 239 11.54 4.27 -94.80
N LYS A 240 10.48 3.45 -94.84
CA LYS A 240 9.87 2.95 -96.08
C LYS A 240 9.34 4.08 -96.97
N GLU A 241 8.67 5.08 -96.38
CA GLU A 241 8.14 6.23 -97.12
C GLU A 241 9.28 7.06 -97.74
N THR A 242 10.35 7.29 -96.97
CA THR A 242 11.56 7.97 -97.45
C THR A 242 12.25 7.18 -98.57
N GLU A 243 12.31 5.85 -98.46
CA GLU A 243 12.83 4.98 -99.50
C GLU A 243 11.97 5.00 -100.78
N ARG A 244 10.64 5.00 -100.66
CA ARG A 244 9.73 5.15 -101.82
C ARG A 244 9.93 6.50 -102.50
N LEU A 245 9.97 7.60 -101.74
CA LEU A 245 10.21 8.94 -102.27
C LEU A 245 11.57 9.04 -102.98
N ARG A 246 12.60 8.38 -102.47
CA ARG A 246 13.92 8.31 -103.11
C ARG A 246 13.91 7.52 -104.42
N GLN A 247 13.13 6.44 -104.50
CA GLN A 247 12.92 5.68 -105.74
C GLN A 247 12.13 6.52 -106.78
N GLU A 248 11.11 7.27 -106.36
CA GLU A 248 10.39 8.22 -107.21
C GLU A 248 11.31 9.35 -107.74
N GLU A 249 12.19 9.88 -106.88
CA GLU A 249 13.19 10.89 -107.27
C GLU A 249 14.24 10.33 -108.24
N GLU A 250 14.75 9.11 -108.01
CA GLU A 250 15.72 8.47 -108.91
C GLU A 250 15.11 8.20 -110.30
N LEU A 251 13.82 7.85 -110.37
CA LEU A 251 13.09 7.71 -111.64
C LEU A 251 12.94 9.06 -112.36
N ARG A 252 12.55 10.14 -111.65
CA ARG A 252 12.48 11.50 -112.21
C ARG A 252 13.84 11.97 -112.72
N ASN A 253 14.92 11.72 -111.98
CA ASN A 253 16.28 12.10 -112.38
C ASN A 253 16.75 11.31 -113.61
N LYS A 254 16.45 10.01 -113.72
CA LYS A 254 16.71 9.21 -114.94
C LYS A 254 15.95 9.74 -116.16
N GLU A 255 14.74 10.26 -115.97
CA GLU A 255 13.95 10.87 -117.05
C GLU A 255 14.50 12.25 -117.45
N TRP A 256 14.92 13.07 -116.49
CA TRP A 256 15.65 14.32 -116.74
C TRP A 256 16.99 14.10 -117.44
N ASP A 257 17.78 13.09 -117.04
CA ASP A 257 19.03 12.72 -117.72
C ASP A 257 18.78 12.26 -119.16
N ARG A 258 17.73 11.46 -119.40
CA ARG A 258 17.31 11.09 -120.77
C ARG A 258 16.99 12.33 -121.61
N GLN A 259 16.24 13.28 -121.07
CA GLN A 259 15.91 14.53 -121.75
C GLN A 259 17.17 15.39 -121.98
N ARG A 260 18.09 15.49 -121.02
CA ARG A 260 19.37 16.22 -121.19
C ARG A 260 20.25 15.59 -122.27
N VAL A 261 20.35 14.25 -122.31
CA VAL A 261 21.12 13.54 -123.36
C VAL A 261 20.46 13.68 -124.73
N ALA A 262 19.12 13.67 -124.82
CA ALA A 262 18.41 13.94 -126.07
C ALA A 262 18.64 15.37 -126.57
N MET A 263 18.54 16.37 -125.70
CA MET A 263 18.84 17.78 -126.03
C MET A 263 20.31 17.98 -126.43
N ALA A 264 21.26 17.35 -125.74
CA ALA A 264 22.68 17.41 -126.10
C ALA A 264 22.95 16.84 -127.51
N ARG A 265 22.36 15.69 -127.85
CA ARG A 265 22.47 15.10 -129.21
C ARG A 265 21.81 15.98 -130.27
N ALA A 266 20.68 16.63 -129.97
CA ALA A 266 20.05 17.59 -130.88
C ALA A 266 20.93 18.83 -131.11
N GLY A 267 21.59 19.33 -130.06
CA GLY A 267 22.58 20.41 -130.15
C GLY A 267 23.77 20.04 -131.02
N GLU A 268 24.37 18.86 -130.81
CA GLU A 268 25.51 18.39 -131.61
C GLU A 268 25.14 18.20 -133.10
N LEU A 269 23.92 17.74 -133.40
CA LEU A 269 23.42 17.64 -134.77
C LEU A 269 23.25 19.02 -135.43
N LEU A 270 22.72 20.01 -134.70
CA LEU A 270 22.61 21.40 -135.15
C LEU A 270 23.98 22.04 -135.38
N GLU A 271 24.94 21.82 -134.49
CA GLU A 271 26.31 22.33 -134.62
C GLU A 271 27.03 21.71 -135.83
N ARG A 272 26.93 20.39 -136.03
CA ARG A 272 27.43 19.69 -137.23
C ARG A 272 26.74 20.17 -138.52
N GLN A 273 25.48 20.63 -138.45
CA GLN A 273 24.80 21.23 -139.60
C GLN A 273 25.31 22.66 -139.88
N GLN A 274 25.52 23.48 -138.85
CA GLN A 274 26.15 24.81 -139.00
C GLN A 274 27.58 24.72 -139.55
N GLU A 275 28.37 23.73 -139.10
CA GLU A 275 29.71 23.46 -139.63
C GLU A 275 29.71 23.17 -141.14
N ARG A 276 28.75 22.36 -141.62
CA ARG A 276 28.62 22.04 -143.05
C ARG A 276 28.31 23.30 -143.85
N VAL A 277 27.32 24.08 -143.41
CA VAL A 277 26.97 25.36 -144.06
C VAL A 277 28.15 26.35 -144.07
N ARG A 278 28.92 26.45 -142.97
CA ARG A 278 30.18 27.22 -142.92
C ARG A 278 31.22 26.73 -143.94
N LYS A 279 31.39 25.41 -144.09
CA LYS A 279 32.35 24.82 -145.04
C LYS A 279 31.91 25.01 -146.50
N GLU A 280 30.61 24.95 -146.79
CA GLU A 280 30.05 25.27 -148.10
C GLU A 280 30.23 26.77 -148.45
N MET A 281 29.91 27.66 -147.51
CA MET A 281 30.03 29.11 -147.70
C MET A 281 31.49 29.54 -147.88
N ASN A 282 32.43 28.97 -147.11
CA ASN A 282 33.86 29.21 -147.30
C ASN A 282 34.37 28.72 -148.66
N LYS A 283 33.83 27.61 -149.21
CA LYS A 283 34.16 27.16 -150.58
C LYS A 283 33.66 28.14 -151.63
N GLN A 284 32.42 28.61 -151.52
CA GLN A 284 31.86 29.61 -152.43
C GLN A 284 32.71 30.89 -152.41
N GLN A 285 33.02 31.39 -151.22
CA GLN A 285 33.84 32.58 -151.04
C GLN A 285 35.28 32.41 -151.55
N ALA A 286 35.84 31.19 -151.54
CA ALA A 286 37.14 30.90 -152.17
C ALA A 286 37.08 30.92 -153.71
N ILE A 287 35.97 30.44 -154.31
CA ILE A 287 35.73 30.48 -155.77
C ILE A 287 35.56 31.94 -156.24
N ASP A 288 34.78 32.74 -155.53
CA ASP A 288 34.53 34.14 -155.88
C ASP A 288 35.82 34.99 -155.76
N ASN A 289 36.65 34.74 -154.74
CA ASN A 289 37.97 35.36 -154.62
C ASN A 289 38.91 34.98 -155.78
N LEU A 290 38.85 33.74 -156.28
CA LEU A 290 39.65 33.32 -157.44
C LEU A 290 39.21 34.06 -158.71
N ARG A 291 37.90 34.27 -158.89
CA ARG A 291 37.30 34.99 -160.01
C ARG A 291 37.66 36.49 -159.98
N LEU A 292 37.48 37.15 -158.84
CA LEU A 292 37.92 38.52 -158.59
C LEU A 292 39.43 38.70 -158.82
N GLY A 293 40.24 37.69 -158.47
CA GLY A 293 41.68 37.68 -158.73
C GLY A 293 42.07 37.63 -160.23
N GLN A 294 41.21 37.10 -161.09
CA GLN A 294 41.39 37.15 -162.55
C GLN A 294 40.90 38.49 -163.12
N GLU A 295 39.73 38.97 -162.70
CA GLU A 295 39.16 40.24 -163.16
C GLU A 295 40.04 41.45 -162.77
N GLN A 296 40.63 41.44 -161.57
CA GLN A 296 41.60 42.46 -161.16
C GLN A 296 42.89 42.42 -161.99
N LYS A 297 43.33 41.24 -162.47
CA LYS A 297 44.49 41.15 -163.37
C LYS A 297 44.19 41.73 -164.76
N SER A 298 43.04 41.43 -165.36
CA SER A 298 42.65 42.04 -166.64
C SER A 298 42.46 43.56 -166.55
N THR A 299 41.90 44.05 -165.44
CA THR A 299 41.68 45.49 -165.21
C THR A 299 43.00 46.25 -165.01
N LYS A 300 44.02 45.63 -164.40
CA LYS A 300 45.31 46.28 -164.15
C LYS A 300 46.14 46.50 -165.43
N THR A 301 45.96 45.67 -166.45
CA THR A 301 46.68 45.78 -167.72
C THR A 301 46.10 46.87 -168.63
N SER A 302 44.79 47.13 -168.58
CA SER A 302 44.14 48.16 -169.40
C SER A 302 44.26 49.57 -168.83
N PHE A 303 44.34 49.73 -167.50
CA PHE A 303 44.35 51.04 -166.83
C PHE A 303 45.65 51.84 -166.99
N ILE A 304 46.65 51.33 -167.71
CA ILE A 304 47.94 52.02 -167.93
C ILE A 304 47.83 53.18 -168.94
N MET A 305 46.73 53.31 -169.71
CA MET A 305 46.62 54.28 -170.81
C MET A 305 45.35 55.17 -170.83
N ARG A 306 45.07 55.94 -169.76
CA ARG A 306 44.41 57.27 -169.91
C ARG A 306 44.39 58.17 -168.65
N SER A 307 44.55 59.47 -168.90
CA SER A 307 44.14 60.65 -168.09
C SER A 307 44.61 60.81 -166.63
N THR A 308 45.37 61.89 -166.41
CA THR A 308 45.54 62.66 -165.16
C THR A 308 44.54 63.87 -165.17
N PRO A 309 44.56 64.88 -164.26
CA PRO A 309 45.03 65.00 -162.85
C PRO A 309 43.96 65.64 -161.91
N THR A 310 44.40 66.16 -160.74
CA THR A 310 43.82 67.25 -159.87
C THR A 310 43.23 66.87 -158.49
N ARG A 311 42.97 67.88 -157.64
CA ARG A 311 43.08 67.86 -156.16
C ARG A 311 42.14 68.88 -155.47
N PRO A 312 41.56 68.55 -154.31
CA PRO A 312 41.34 69.54 -153.24
C PRO A 312 42.00 69.16 -151.88
N PRO A 313 42.15 70.09 -150.91
CA PRO A 313 42.85 69.89 -149.63
C PRO A 313 41.94 69.59 -148.41
N ARG A 314 42.56 69.46 -147.22
CA ARG A 314 41.96 68.99 -145.96
C ARG A 314 41.17 70.05 -145.17
N LEU A 315 40.04 69.64 -144.59
CA LEU A 315 39.52 70.04 -143.25
C LEU A 315 38.95 68.76 -142.59
N THR A 316 38.91 68.49 -141.27
CA THR A 316 39.25 69.19 -140.00
C THR A 316 38.23 70.15 -139.37
N SER A 317 37.14 69.59 -138.82
CA SER A 317 36.41 70.12 -137.65
C SER A 317 35.81 68.95 -136.83
N CYS A 318 35.11 69.21 -135.72
CA CYS A 318 34.81 68.23 -134.66
C CYS A 318 33.31 68.13 -134.30
N SER A 319 32.93 67.02 -133.64
CA SER A 319 31.83 66.86 -132.68
C SER A 319 30.39 66.53 -133.16
N SER A 320 29.60 66.06 -132.18
CA SER A 320 28.13 65.90 -132.11
C SER A 320 27.45 64.59 -132.62
N THR A 321 26.92 63.83 -131.64
CA THR A 321 25.59 63.15 -131.55
C THR A 321 24.93 62.49 -132.78
N ARG A 322 24.49 61.22 -132.75
CA ARG A 322 23.27 60.66 -132.06
C ARG A 322 21.95 61.31 -132.53
N PRO A 323 20.80 60.58 -132.62
CA PRO A 323 20.36 59.51 -131.68
C PRO A 323 19.55 58.34 -132.31
N ALA A 324 18.86 57.56 -131.45
CA ALA A 324 17.58 56.85 -131.69
C ALA A 324 17.58 55.62 -132.64
N ASP A 325 16.75 54.57 -132.53
CA ASP A 325 15.70 54.12 -131.56
C ASP A 325 15.27 52.66 -132.01
N LYS A 326 14.47 51.80 -131.34
CA LYS A 326 13.76 51.71 -130.04
C LYS A 326 13.28 50.24 -129.81
N VAL A 327 13.12 49.80 -128.55
CA VAL A 327 12.01 48.91 -128.04
C VAL A 327 11.97 47.42 -128.51
N ASP A 328 11.47 46.41 -127.77
CA ASP A 328 10.91 46.26 -126.40
C ASP A 328 11.92 45.61 -125.42
N ILE A 329 11.81 45.59 -124.08
CA ILE A 329 10.81 45.98 -123.05
C ILE A 329 9.73 44.95 -122.64
N THR A 330 10.11 43.99 -121.78
CA THR A 330 9.32 43.51 -120.61
C THR A 330 10.30 43.30 -119.45
N LYS A 331 10.23 44.04 -118.32
CA LYS A 331 9.31 43.88 -117.16
C LYS A 331 9.46 42.53 -116.44
N PHE A 332 9.32 42.36 -115.12
CA PHE A 332 9.36 43.15 -113.85
C PHE A 332 8.65 42.22 -112.81
N LEU A 333 8.85 42.43 -111.49
CA LEU A 333 8.18 41.68 -110.39
C LEU A 333 8.69 40.22 -110.19
N CYS A 334 8.65 39.62 -108.99
CA CYS A 334 8.25 40.15 -107.67
C CYS A 334 9.04 39.55 -106.48
N LYS A 335 8.82 40.16 -105.30
CA LYS A 335 9.08 39.62 -103.96
C LYS A 335 8.07 38.49 -103.60
N LEU A 336 8.26 37.94 -102.39
CA LEU A 336 7.49 36.91 -101.66
C LEU A 336 8.11 35.51 -101.82
N ALA A 337 8.46 34.79 -100.74
CA ALA A 337 8.43 35.16 -99.31
C ALA A 337 9.65 34.59 -98.58
#